data_AF-G7Z7P2-F1
#
_entry.id   AF-G7Z7P2-F1
#
_cell.length_a   1.000
_cell.length_b   1.000
_cell.length_c   1.000
_cell.angle_alpha   90.00
_cell.angle_beta   90.00
_cell.angle_gamma   90.00
#
_symmetry.space_group_name_H-M   'P 1'
#
loop_
_entity.id
_entity.type
_entity.pdbx_description
1 polymer ?
#
loop_
_entity_poly.entity_id
_entity_poly.type
_entity_poly.pdbx_seq_one_letter_code
_entity_poly.pdbx_strand_id
1 'polypeptide(L)'
;MAGGKSMDRAAGESPAKGRRELAALNDALTLAERGLGRQSTAALMARLLRVAAMHPRSVDDTLMWQVTDLVTGDDVSDAVKLTLIRMGWASIVQAQYRAHGLRMVEPRLAVMAAA
;
A
#
# COMPACT_ATOMS: atom_id res chain seq x y z
N MET A 1 -28.91 -35.09 17.94
CA MET A 1 -28.67 -34.43 16.64
C MET A 1 -27.65 -33.33 16.86
N ALA A 2 -26.53 -33.40 16.16
CA ALA A 2 -25.33 -32.62 16.42
C ALA A 2 -25.48 -31.14 16.02
N GLY A 3 -24.86 -30.27 16.83
CA GLY A 3 -24.90 -28.82 16.71
C GLY A 3 -24.37 -28.29 15.38
N GLY A 4 -25.19 -27.44 14.76
CA GLY A 4 -24.85 -26.67 13.58
C GLY A 4 -23.83 -25.58 13.90
N LYS A 5 -22.58 -25.87 13.55
CA LYS A 5 -21.59 -25.00 12.92
C LYS A 5 -22.04 -23.53 12.70
N SER A 6 -21.57 -22.63 13.55
CA SER A 6 -21.28 -21.24 13.15
C SER A 6 -19.80 -20.99 13.40
N MET A 7 -18.99 -21.22 12.36
CA MET A 7 -17.68 -20.61 12.24
C MET A 7 -17.92 -19.11 12.03
N ASP A 8 -18.07 -18.38 13.12
CA ASP A 8 -17.98 -16.93 13.08
C ASP A 8 -16.54 -16.57 12.70
N ARG A 9 -16.40 -16.13 11.46
CA ARG A 9 -15.13 -15.71 10.85
C ARG A 9 -14.55 -14.59 11.70
N ALA A 10 -13.32 -14.82 12.19
CA ALA A 10 -12.30 -13.84 12.57
C ALA A 10 -12.82 -12.39 12.70
N ALA A 11 -13.33 -12.07 13.88
CA ALA A 11 -13.68 -10.73 14.27
C ALA A 11 -12.45 -9.81 14.19
N GLY A 12 -12.48 -8.88 13.23
CA GLY A 12 -12.06 -7.50 13.39
C GLY A 12 -10.60 -7.25 13.77
N GLU A 13 -9.69 -7.30 12.79
CA GLU A 13 -8.65 -6.26 12.82
C GLU A 13 -9.34 -4.90 12.66
N SER A 14 -9.28 -4.09 13.71
CA SER A 14 -9.91 -2.77 13.73
C SER A 14 -9.50 -1.96 12.48
N PRO A 15 -10.42 -1.31 11.76
CA PRO A 15 -10.08 -0.38 10.67
C PRO A 15 -9.07 0.70 11.09
N ALA A 16 -9.00 1.01 12.39
CA ALA A 16 -7.99 1.92 12.95
C ALA A 16 -6.57 1.32 12.97
N LYS A 17 -6.41 -0.01 13.03
CA LYS A 17 -5.12 -0.69 12.93
C LYS A 17 -4.56 -0.57 11.50
N GLY A 18 -5.36 -0.91 10.49
CA GLY A 18 -4.94 -0.79 9.08
C GLY A 18 -4.54 0.64 8.71
N ARG A 19 -5.34 1.64 9.08
CA ARG A 19 -5.01 3.06 8.87
C ARG A 19 -3.71 3.49 9.56
N ARG A 20 -3.47 3.03 10.80
CA ARG A 20 -2.24 3.34 11.54
C ARG A 20 -1.01 2.72 10.89
N GLU A 21 -1.10 1.46 10.45
CA GLU A 21 0.01 0.81 9.75
C GLU A 21 0.28 1.44 8.38
N LEU A 22 -0.76 1.87 7.67
CA LEU A 22 -0.62 2.59 6.41
C LEU A 22 0.07 3.97 6.59
N ALA A 23 -0.25 4.69 7.67
CA ALA A 23 0.42 5.94 8.03
C ALA A 23 1.88 5.71 8.45
N ALA A 24 2.13 4.71 9.30
CA ALA A 24 3.48 4.36 9.73
C ALA A 24 4.38 3.91 8.57
N LEU A 25 3.80 3.24 7.56
CA LEU A 25 4.50 2.91 6.32
C LEU A 25 4.86 4.16 5.51
N ASN A 26 3.95 5.14 5.41
CA ASN A 26 4.24 6.43 4.75
C ASN A 26 5.42 7.16 5.41
N ASP A 27 5.45 7.20 6.74
CA ASP A 27 6.51 7.88 7.47
C ASP A 27 7.86 7.19 7.23
N ALA A 28 7.87 5.85 7.26
CA ALA A 28 9.06 5.07 6.97
C ALA A 28 9.56 5.28 5.53
N LEU A 29 8.66 5.33 4.54
CA LEU A 29 9.00 5.60 3.15
C LEU A 29 9.56 7.01 2.96
N THR A 30 8.94 8.00 3.59
CA THR A 30 9.39 9.40 3.51
C THR A 30 10.78 9.57 4.11
N LEU A 31 11.11 8.85 5.20
CA LEU A 31 12.46 8.84 5.74
C LEU A 31 13.45 8.13 4.81
N ALA A 32 13.06 6.99 4.24
CA ALA A 32 13.91 6.23 3.32
C ALA A 32 14.24 7.01 2.04
N GLU A 33 13.26 7.67 1.43
CA GLU A 33 13.45 8.52 0.23
C GLU A 33 14.36 9.73 0.48
N ARG A 34 14.43 10.20 1.73
CA ARG A 34 15.35 11.27 2.14
C ARG A 34 16.75 10.76 2.53
N GLY A 35 17.00 9.46 2.42
CA GLY A 35 18.26 8.84 2.88
C GLY A 35 18.42 8.80 4.40
N LEU A 36 17.35 9.03 5.16
CA LEU A 36 17.33 9.05 6.63
C LEU A 36 16.70 7.78 7.24
N GLY A 37 16.25 6.86 6.39
CA GLY A 37 15.60 5.62 6.79
C GLY A 37 16.58 4.61 7.39
N ARG A 38 16.14 3.91 8.45
CA ARG A 38 16.88 2.78 9.06
C ARG A 38 16.45 1.41 8.54
N GLN A 39 15.33 1.35 7.83
CA GLN A 39 14.76 0.11 7.31
C GLN A 39 15.30 -0.15 5.91
N SER A 40 15.68 -1.39 5.63
CA SER A 40 16.03 -1.81 4.27
C SER A 40 14.79 -1.80 3.37
N THR A 41 15.02 -1.71 2.08
CA THR A 41 14.01 -1.80 1.01
C THR A 41 13.21 -3.10 1.11
N ALA A 42 13.87 -4.22 1.43
CA ALA A 42 13.22 -5.50 1.69
C ALA A 42 12.26 -5.45 2.90
N ALA A 43 12.67 -4.80 4.00
CA ALA A 43 11.83 -4.65 5.19
C ALA A 43 10.59 -3.77 4.93
N LEU A 44 10.76 -2.70 4.15
CA LEU A 44 9.67 -1.83 3.71
C LEU A 44 8.69 -2.58 2.80
N MET A 45 9.18 -3.40 1.88
CA MET A 45 8.34 -4.23 1.01
C MET A 45 7.56 -5.28 1.80
N ALA A 46 8.21 -5.97 2.75
CA ALA A 46 7.53 -6.91 3.65
C ALA A 46 6.44 -6.20 4.47
N ARG A 47 6.67 -4.94 4.87
CA ARG A 47 5.65 -4.13 5.56
C ARG A 47 4.50 -3.75 4.63
N LEU A 48 4.78 -3.37 3.38
CA LEU A 48 3.75 -3.12 2.37
C LEU A 48 2.85 -4.35 2.17
N LEU A 49 3.43 -5.56 2.04
CA LEU A 49 2.67 -6.81 1.90
C LEU A 49 1.72 -7.04 3.09
N ARG A 50 2.19 -6.81 4.32
CA ARG A 50 1.33 -6.89 5.52
C ARG A 50 0.21 -5.86 5.49
N VAL A 51 0.48 -4.63 5.05
CA VAL A 51 -0.54 -3.58 4.91
C VAL A 51 -1.55 -3.93 3.81
N ALA A 52 -1.09 -4.44 2.67
CA ALA A 52 -1.97 -4.89 1.59
C ALA A 52 -2.92 -6.00 2.05
N ALA A 53 -2.44 -6.96 2.86
CA ALA A 53 -3.28 -8.01 3.44
C ALA A 53 -4.42 -7.48 4.33
N MET A 54 -4.21 -6.32 4.98
CA MET A 54 -5.24 -5.65 5.79
C MET A 54 -6.27 -4.87 4.94
N HIS A 55 -5.99 -4.68 3.66
CA HIS A 55 -6.83 -3.90 2.73
C HIS A 55 -7.16 -4.75 1.48
N PRO A 56 -8.02 -5.78 1.58
CA PRO A 56 -8.34 -6.64 0.45
C PRO A 56 -8.97 -5.84 -0.71
N ARG A 57 -8.61 -6.17 -1.96
CA ARG A 57 -9.04 -5.49 -3.21
C ARG A 57 -8.50 -4.06 -3.41
N SER A 58 -7.53 -3.64 -2.60
CA SER A 58 -6.94 -2.28 -2.67
C SER A 58 -5.74 -2.16 -3.61
N VAL A 59 -5.15 -3.29 -4.00
CA VAL A 59 -4.05 -3.34 -4.95
C VAL A 59 -4.41 -4.36 -6.01
N ASP A 60 -4.12 -4.03 -7.27
CA ASP A 60 -4.18 -5.00 -8.35
C ASP A 60 -3.14 -6.10 -8.07
N ASP A 61 -3.57 -7.36 -8.04
CA ASP A 61 -2.71 -8.50 -7.73
C ASP A 61 -1.51 -8.59 -8.69
N THR A 62 -1.66 -8.08 -9.92
CA THR A 62 -0.61 -7.99 -10.94
C THR A 62 0.48 -6.99 -10.54
N LEU A 63 0.09 -5.86 -9.94
CA LEU A 63 1.01 -4.82 -9.48
C LEU A 63 1.77 -5.30 -8.24
N MET A 64 1.12 -6.05 -7.34
CA MET A 64 1.79 -6.68 -6.19
C MET A 64 2.81 -7.74 -6.62
N TRP A 65 2.50 -8.53 -7.64
CA TRP A 65 3.42 -9.56 -8.14
C TRP A 65 4.65 -8.94 -8.81
N GLN A 66 4.47 -7.95 -9.69
CA GLN A 66 5.56 -7.23 -10.34
C GLN A 66 6.47 -6.50 -9.35
N VAL A 67 5.89 -5.86 -8.33
CA VAL A 67 6.65 -5.18 -7.28
C VAL A 67 7.43 -6.17 -6.41
N THR A 68 6.88 -7.36 -6.14
CA THR A 68 7.58 -8.39 -5.36
C THR A 68 8.77 -8.95 -6.12
N ASP A 69 8.60 -9.26 -7.40
CA ASP A 69 9.66 -9.82 -8.26
C ASP A 69 10.82 -8.83 -8.49
N LEU A 70 10.51 -7.56 -8.78
CA LEU A 70 11.54 -6.53 -9.00
C LEU A 70 12.31 -6.15 -7.72
N VAL A 71 11.65 -6.12 -6.56
CA VAL A 71 12.31 -5.73 -5.30
C VAL A 71 13.29 -6.79 -4.83
N THR A 72 13.06 -8.06 -5.17
CA THR A 72 13.96 -9.18 -4.87
C THR A 72 15.16 -9.27 -5.82
N GLY A 73 15.17 -8.56 -6.95
CA GLY A 73 16.31 -8.53 -7.86
C GLY A 73 17.46 -7.68 -7.31
N ASP A 74 18.65 -8.27 -7.19
CA ASP A 74 19.86 -7.56 -6.72
C ASP A 74 20.38 -6.53 -7.73
N ASP A 75 20.02 -6.69 -9.02
CA ASP A 75 20.43 -5.81 -10.11
C ASP A 75 19.63 -4.50 -10.18
N VAL A 76 18.60 -4.34 -9.33
CA VAL A 76 17.73 -3.16 -9.31
C VAL A 76 18.17 -2.21 -8.21
N SER A 77 18.34 -0.93 -8.55
CA SER A 77 18.75 0.09 -7.57
C SER A 77 17.70 0.30 -6.47
N ASP A 78 18.16 0.62 -5.26
CA ASP A 78 17.26 0.88 -4.13
C ASP A 78 16.27 2.04 -4.38
N ALA A 79 16.67 3.03 -5.19
CA ALA A 79 15.79 4.13 -5.56
C ALA A 79 14.57 3.65 -6.38
N VAL A 80 14.78 2.70 -7.30
CA VAL A 80 13.70 2.10 -8.09
C VAL A 80 12.81 1.25 -7.17
N LYS A 81 13.41 0.44 -6.30
CA LYS A 81 12.67 -0.37 -5.31
C LYS A 81 11.80 0.50 -4.40
N LEU A 82 12.34 1.61 -3.87
CA LEU A 82 11.58 2.57 -3.07
C LEU A 82 10.42 3.19 -3.85
N THR A 83 10.64 3.55 -5.12
CA THR A 83 9.59 4.09 -6.00
C THR A 83 8.44 3.10 -6.17
N LEU A 84 8.75 1.82 -6.40
CA LEU A 84 7.74 0.77 -6.52
C LEU A 84 6.94 0.58 -5.23
N ILE A 85 7.61 0.58 -4.07
CA ILE A 85 6.94 0.47 -2.77
C ILE A 85 6.03 1.69 -2.53
N ARG A 86 6.48 2.90 -2.92
CA ARG A 86 5.67 4.13 -2.85
C ARG A 86 4.42 4.04 -3.73
N MET A 87 4.53 3.51 -4.94
CA MET A 87 3.38 3.27 -5.82
C MET A 87 2.39 2.29 -5.20
N GLY A 88 2.88 1.18 -4.63
CA GLY A 88 2.03 0.22 -3.92
C GLY A 88 1.27 0.85 -2.75
N TRP A 89 1.95 1.66 -1.93
CA TRP A 89 1.30 2.43 -0.87
C TRP A 89 0.21 3.37 -1.40
N ALA A 90 0.49 4.12 -2.47
CA ALA A 90 -0.46 5.04 -3.07
C ALA A 90 -1.71 4.34 -3.63
N SER A 91 -1.54 3.14 -4.22
CA SER A 91 -2.67 2.31 -4.66
C SER A 91 -3.60 1.95 -3.50
N ILE A 92 -3.03 1.50 -2.38
CA ILE A 92 -3.82 1.15 -1.18
C ILE A 92 -4.60 2.38 -0.69
N VAL A 93 -3.93 3.53 -0.58
CA VAL A 93 -4.56 4.80 -0.20
C VAL A 93 -5.72 5.11 -1.15
N GLN A 94 -5.48 5.11 -2.45
CA GLN A 94 -6.50 5.45 -3.44
C GLN A 94 -7.73 4.53 -3.35
N ALA A 95 -7.52 3.23 -3.16
CA ALA A 95 -8.62 2.29 -2.98
C ALA A 95 -9.40 2.54 -1.68
N GLN A 96 -8.73 2.91 -0.59
CA GLN A 96 -9.41 3.31 0.66
C GLN A 96 -10.26 4.57 0.46
N TYR A 97 -9.74 5.59 -0.23
CA TYR A 97 -10.52 6.78 -0.57
C TYR A 97 -11.77 6.43 -1.41
N ARG A 98 -11.61 5.58 -2.44
CA ARG A 98 -12.74 5.10 -3.26
C ARG A 98 -13.78 4.34 -2.43
N ALA A 99 -13.35 3.50 -1.49
CA ALA A 99 -14.25 2.78 -0.58
C ALA A 99 -15.07 3.72 0.32
N HIS A 100 -14.54 4.91 0.61
CA HIS A 100 -15.24 5.98 1.33
C HIS A 100 -16.07 6.91 0.43
N GLY A 101 -16.25 6.57 -0.86
CA GLY A 101 -17.00 7.38 -1.82
C GLY A 101 -16.26 8.64 -2.28
N LEU A 102 -14.97 8.77 -1.94
CA LEU A 102 -14.14 9.90 -2.32
C LEU A 102 -13.46 9.63 -3.66
N ARG A 103 -13.40 10.64 -4.53
CA ARG A 103 -12.66 10.61 -5.79
C ARG A 103 -11.39 11.43 -5.65
N MET A 104 -10.30 10.95 -6.24
CA MET A 104 -9.07 11.72 -6.36
C MET A 104 -9.38 12.96 -7.21
N VAL A 105 -9.01 14.14 -6.71
CA VAL A 105 -9.11 15.37 -7.49
C VAL A 105 -7.92 15.39 -8.44
N GLU A 106 -8.19 15.39 -9.75
CA GLU A 106 -7.13 15.61 -10.73
C GLU A 106 -6.58 17.04 -10.56
N PRO A 107 -5.25 17.22 -10.60
CA PRO A 107 -4.67 18.55 -10.53
C PRO A 107 -5.24 19.43 -11.64
N ARG A 108 -5.76 20.61 -11.27
CA ARG A 108 -6.35 21.62 -12.16
C ARG A 108 -5.27 22.33 -12.99
N LEU A 109 -4.41 21.59 -13.68
CA LEU A 109 -3.39 22.14 -14.59
C LEU A 109 -3.76 21.98 -16.07
N ALA A 110 -4.84 21.28 -16.40
CA ALA A 110 -5.29 21.10 -17.80
C ALA A 110 -6.30 22.16 -18.30
N VAL A 111 -6.78 23.09 -17.45
CA VAL A 111 -7.81 24.09 -17.85
C VAL A 111 -7.21 25.43 -18.31
N MET A 112 -5.88 25.60 -18.25
CA MET A 112 -5.21 26.80 -18.79
C MET A 112 -4.49 26.56 -20.13
N ALA A 113 -4.70 25.41 -20.79
CA ALA A 113 -4.13 25.11 -22.11
C ALA A 113 -5.17 25.10 -23.25
N ALA A 114 -6.34 25.69 -23.01
CA ALA A 114 -7.33 26.00 -24.04
C ALA A 114 -7.73 27.48 -23.89
N ALA A 115 -6.77 28.36 -24.16
CA ALA A 115 -7.01 29.75 -24.53
C ALA A 115 -7.07 29.83 -26.06
#